data_AF-A0AAE4V5D3-F1
#
_entry.id   AF-A0AAE4V5D3-F1
#
_cell.length_a   1.000
_cell.length_b   1.000
_cell.length_c   1.000
_cell.angle_alpha   90.00
_cell.angle_beta   90.00
_cell.angle_gamma   90.00
#
_symmetry.space_group_name_H-M   'P 1'
#
loop_
_entity.id
_entity.type
_entity.pdbx_description
1 polymer ?
#
loop_
_entity_poly.entity_id
_entity_poly.type
_entity_poly.pdbx_seq_one_letter_code
_entity_poly.pdbx_strand_id
1 'polypeptide(L)'
;PSRKPRSQVRDQMRVAQVYRMLERHGLASPARLAGAIGYGSDVIFVHDLSTILADYDERFADRLSVARGESATVPSRIGECRSCPWWPGCEEQLTLTHDVSLVATGSRADMLREAGCHTIDDLAAWDREPLEDWPHGAFEDAVVTAKAWLAGAPLVRRFPQIRVTRADIEIDVDMESYQEHGAYLWGTLLNMDGVSVYRSFVSWDPVPTQDEARSFAEFWTWLMAEREAAALSGKTFAAYCYSRAAEDKWLLDSARRFAGVPGIPTEGEIREFIDSPQWVDIYQAVSDQFICPGGKG
;
A
#
# COMPACT_ATOMS: atom_id res chain seq x y z
N PRO A 1 -18.08 20.53 0.35
CA PRO A 1 -17.08 19.50 0.72
C PRO A 1 -16.91 19.39 2.25
N SER A 2 -17.52 18.38 2.88
CA SER A 2 -17.25 18.07 4.29
C SER A 2 -15.91 17.34 4.36
N ARG A 3 -14.90 17.97 4.97
CA ARG A 3 -13.63 17.30 5.26
C ARG A 3 -13.93 16.15 6.22
N LYS A 4 -13.60 14.91 5.83
CA LYS A 4 -13.77 13.76 6.71
C LYS A 4 -12.68 13.78 7.78
N PRO A 5 -13.01 13.85 9.07
CA PRO A 5 -12.01 13.77 10.12
C PRO A 5 -11.36 12.38 10.11
N ARG A 6 -10.04 12.33 10.10
CA ARG A 6 -9.28 11.09 10.27
C ARG A 6 -8.40 11.24 11.50
N SER A 7 -8.89 10.76 12.64
CA SER A 7 -8.11 10.78 13.88
C SER A 7 -7.01 9.72 13.80
N GLN A 8 -5.78 10.15 13.54
CA GLN A 8 -4.61 9.28 13.52
C GLN A 8 -3.97 9.24 14.91
N VAL A 9 -3.78 8.05 15.48
CA VAL A 9 -3.15 7.87 16.81
C VAL A 9 -1.75 8.49 16.85
N ARG A 10 -1.00 8.43 15.74
CA ARG A 10 0.33 9.04 15.64
C ARG A 10 0.32 10.55 15.85
N ASP A 11 -0.68 11.25 15.30
CA ASP A 11 -0.79 12.70 15.46
C ASP A 11 -1.19 13.04 16.89
N GLN A 12 -2.14 12.30 17.47
CA GLN A 12 -2.54 12.40 18.87
C GLN A 12 -1.34 12.21 19.83
N MET A 13 -0.52 11.18 19.61
CA MET A 13 0.69 10.93 20.41
C MET A 13 1.72 12.06 20.31
N ARG A 14 1.87 12.68 19.13
CA ARG A 14 2.76 13.84 18.92
C ARG A 14 2.26 15.09 19.64
N VAL A 15 0.97 15.40 19.53
CA VAL A 15 0.42 16.56 20.23
C VAL A 15 0.35 16.33 21.75
N ALA A 16 0.17 15.09 22.20
CA ALA A 16 0.27 14.71 23.62
C ALA A 16 1.68 14.96 24.18
N GLN A 17 2.75 14.63 23.43
CA GLN A 17 4.13 14.96 23.79
C GLN A 17 4.30 16.47 24.04
N VAL A 18 3.83 17.30 23.10
CA VAL A 18 3.93 18.76 23.22
C VAL A 18 3.09 19.26 24.39
N TYR A 19 1.88 18.71 24.59
CA TYR A 19 1.02 19.04 25.73
C TYR A 19 1.73 18.76 27.06
N ARG A 20 2.31 17.56 27.23
CA ARG A 20 3.04 17.19 28.46
C ARG A 20 4.28 18.05 28.69
N MET A 21 4.98 18.46 27.63
CA MET A 21 6.08 19.42 27.72
C MET A 21 5.57 20.78 28.25
N LEU A 22 4.51 21.31 27.68
CA LEU A 22 3.92 22.57 28.14
C LEU A 22 3.39 22.47 29.58
N GLU A 23 2.77 21.35 29.93
CA GLU A 23 2.22 21.09 31.26
C GLU A 23 3.33 21.11 32.32
N ARG A 24 4.46 20.45 32.03
CA ARG A 24 5.65 20.49 32.90
C ARG A 24 6.19 21.90 33.15
N HIS A 25 5.93 22.84 32.24
CA HIS A 25 6.31 24.24 32.37
C HIS A 25 5.16 25.14 32.86
N GLY A 26 3.99 24.58 33.21
CA GLY A 26 2.82 25.35 33.63
C GLY A 26 2.15 26.15 32.50
N LEU A 27 2.43 25.80 31.23
CA LEU A 27 1.95 26.48 30.03
C LEU A 27 0.83 25.72 29.30
N ALA A 28 0.51 24.49 29.72
CA ALA A 28 -0.56 23.71 29.09
C ALA A 28 -1.95 24.27 29.42
N SER A 29 -2.84 24.27 28.42
CA SER A 29 -4.23 24.63 28.62
C SER A 29 -4.95 23.58 29.48
N PRO A 30 -5.79 23.99 30.46
CA PRO A 30 -6.59 23.06 31.25
C PRO A 30 -7.66 22.33 30.42
N ALA A 31 -7.97 22.84 29.21
CA ALA A 31 -8.95 22.23 28.31
C ALA A 31 -8.50 20.88 27.71
N ARG A 32 -7.20 20.53 27.78
CA ARG A 32 -6.64 19.30 27.20
C ARG A 32 -6.97 19.10 25.71
N LEU A 33 -6.99 20.20 24.97
CA LEU A 33 -7.17 20.20 23.51
C LEU A 33 -5.83 20.51 22.84
N ALA A 34 -5.56 19.87 21.71
CA ALA A 34 -4.46 20.25 20.85
C ALA A 34 -4.79 20.11 19.37
N GLY A 35 -4.27 21.02 18.56
CA GLY A 35 -4.48 21.05 17.12
C GLY A 35 -3.33 20.39 16.36
N ALA A 36 -3.66 19.51 15.42
CA ALA A 36 -2.76 19.04 14.38
C ALA A 36 -3.01 19.86 13.09
N ILE A 37 -1.95 20.41 12.50
CA ILE A 37 -2.04 21.12 11.22
C ILE A 37 -2.16 20.08 10.11
N GLY A 38 -3.22 20.17 9.31
CA GLY A 38 -3.45 19.26 8.19
C GLY A 38 -2.38 19.42 7.11
N TYR A 39 -2.23 18.40 6.27
CA TYR A 39 -1.20 18.36 5.22
C TYR A 39 -1.19 19.59 4.31
N GLY A 40 -2.38 20.09 3.92
CA GLY A 40 -2.55 21.30 3.12
C GLY A 40 -2.23 22.62 3.85
N SER A 41 -1.88 22.56 5.14
CA SER A 41 -1.62 23.71 6.01
C SER A 41 -2.74 24.75 6.08
N ASP A 42 -3.96 24.36 5.71
CA ASP A 42 -5.12 25.23 5.55
C ASP A 42 -6.18 25.04 6.66
N VAL A 43 -6.11 23.93 7.39
CA VAL A 43 -7.00 23.60 8.51
C VAL A 43 -6.23 22.96 9.65
N ILE A 44 -6.71 23.23 10.87
CA ILE A 44 -6.29 22.57 12.10
C ILE A 44 -7.37 21.56 12.50
N PHE A 45 -6.98 20.32 12.71
CA PHE A 45 -7.85 19.30 13.31
C PHE A 45 -7.58 19.27 14.82
N VAL A 46 -8.61 19.56 15.61
CA VAL A 46 -8.51 19.65 17.08
C VAL A 46 -8.82 18.29 17.69
N HIS A 47 -7.87 17.75 18.45
CA HIS A 47 -8.00 16.53 19.22
C HIS A 47 -8.35 16.83 20.67
N ASP A 48 -9.24 16.03 21.23
CA ASP A 48 -9.39 15.87 22.67
C ASP A 48 -8.31 14.91 23.16
N LEU A 49 -7.41 15.40 24.03
CA LEU A 49 -6.28 14.62 24.53
C LEU A 49 -6.65 13.75 25.74
N SER A 50 -7.83 13.93 26.33
CA SER A 50 -8.23 13.18 27.53
C SER A 50 -8.22 11.67 27.32
N THR A 51 -8.40 11.21 26.09
CA THR A 51 -8.44 9.79 25.70
C THR A 51 -7.06 9.18 25.39
N ILE A 52 -6.03 10.00 25.17
CA ILE A 52 -4.71 9.52 24.70
C ILE A 52 -3.56 9.79 25.69
N LEU A 53 -3.74 10.71 26.64
CA LEU A 53 -2.67 11.11 27.54
C LEU A 53 -2.15 9.95 28.40
N ALA A 54 -3.04 9.05 28.85
CA ALA A 54 -2.64 7.88 29.63
C ALA A 54 -1.76 6.93 28.81
N ASP A 55 -2.21 6.55 27.61
CA ASP A 55 -1.44 5.72 26.69
C ASP A 55 -0.09 6.36 26.32
N TYR A 56 -0.08 7.68 26.10
CA TYR A 56 1.14 8.42 25.86
C TYR A 56 2.10 8.32 27.05
N ASP A 57 1.62 8.52 28.28
CA ASP A 57 2.46 8.49 29.48
C ASP A 57 3.06 7.09 29.71
N GLU A 58 2.26 6.04 29.50
CA GLU A 58 2.73 4.66 29.58
C GLU A 58 3.86 4.40 28.57
N ARG A 59 3.65 4.77 27.30
CA ARG A 59 4.66 4.59 26.24
C ARG A 59 5.89 5.48 26.46
N PHE A 60 5.72 6.66 27.04
CA PHE A 60 6.83 7.54 27.37
C PHE A 60 7.66 6.98 28.53
N ALA A 61 7.01 6.45 29.57
CA ALA A 61 7.67 5.79 30.68
C ALA A 61 8.45 4.54 30.23
N ASP A 62 7.86 3.70 29.36
CA ASP A 62 8.53 2.54 28.78
C ASP A 62 9.80 2.94 28.01
N ARG A 63 9.71 3.94 27.13
CA ARG A 63 10.87 4.47 26.39
C ARG A 63 11.95 5.02 27.31
N LEU A 64 11.58 5.68 28.41
CA LEU A 64 12.53 6.15 29.42
C LEU A 64 13.21 4.99 30.14
N SER A 65 12.48 3.93 30.47
CA SER A 65 13.03 2.72 31.09
C SER A 65 14.07 2.07 30.19
N VAL A 66 13.76 1.92 28.90
CA VAL A 66 14.71 1.43 27.89
C VAL A 66 15.94 2.32 27.79
N ALA A 67 15.75 3.65 27.68
CA ALA A 67 16.86 4.61 27.56
C ALA A 67 17.78 4.64 28.80
N ARG A 68 17.25 4.28 29.98
CA ARG A 68 18.01 4.15 31.23
C ARG A 68 18.65 2.78 31.43
N GLY A 69 18.35 1.81 30.58
CA GLY A 69 18.79 0.42 30.74
C GLY A 69 18.04 -0.34 31.84
N GLU A 70 16.88 0.17 32.26
CA GLU A 70 16.01 -0.46 33.27
C GLU A 70 15.14 -1.56 32.63
N SER A 71 14.83 -1.42 31.33
CA SER A 71 14.16 -2.45 30.52
C SER A 71 15.10 -3.03 29.47
N ALA A 72 15.23 -4.36 29.45
CA ALA A 72 15.89 -5.06 28.35
C ALA A 72 14.99 -5.06 27.11
N THR A 73 15.59 -4.95 25.92
CA THR A 73 14.88 -5.06 24.65
C THR A 73 15.50 -6.18 23.83
N VAL A 74 14.67 -6.81 23.01
CA VAL A 74 15.10 -7.82 22.03
C VAL A 74 14.63 -7.38 20.64
N PRO A 75 15.41 -7.66 19.58
CA PRO A 75 14.95 -7.39 18.23
C PRO A 75 13.65 -8.12 17.91
N SER A 76 12.77 -7.44 17.17
CA SER A 76 11.58 -8.02 16.56
C SER A 76 11.22 -7.16 15.35
N ARG A 77 10.97 -7.77 14.19
CA ARG A 77 10.66 -7.04 12.96
C ARG A 77 9.24 -6.48 13.04
N ILE A 78 9.14 -5.16 12.89
CA ILE A 78 7.89 -4.38 12.82
C ILE A 78 7.87 -3.50 11.56
N GLY A 79 6.73 -2.85 11.28
CA GLY A 79 6.56 -2.04 10.06
C GLY A 79 7.55 -0.86 9.95
N GLU A 80 7.87 -0.25 11.09
CA GLU A 80 8.77 0.90 11.22
C GLU A 80 10.25 0.56 11.02
N CYS A 81 10.62 -0.72 11.01
CA CYS A 81 12.01 -1.15 10.83
C CYS A 81 12.64 -0.62 9.53
N ARG A 82 11.84 -0.40 8.47
CA ARG A 82 12.32 0.10 7.17
C ARG A 82 12.99 1.48 7.23
N SER A 83 12.65 2.30 8.22
CA SER A 83 13.23 3.64 8.44
C SER A 83 14.04 3.72 9.73
N CYS A 84 14.26 2.59 10.39
CA CYS A 84 14.95 2.51 11.67
C CYS A 84 16.47 2.49 11.46
N PRO A 85 17.24 3.42 12.07
CA PRO A 85 18.70 3.45 11.92
C PRO A 85 19.39 2.23 12.56
N TRP A 86 18.73 1.53 13.49
CA TRP A 86 19.25 0.33 14.15
C TRP A 86 18.93 -0.97 13.40
N TRP A 87 18.15 -0.90 12.31
CA TRP A 87 17.72 -2.08 11.57
C TRP A 87 18.86 -3.02 11.16
N PRO A 88 20.02 -2.55 10.65
CA PRO A 88 21.08 -3.46 10.23
C PRO A 88 21.55 -4.44 11.32
N GLY A 89 21.66 -3.97 12.57
CA GLY A 89 22.04 -4.82 13.70
C GLY A 89 20.91 -5.76 14.15
N CYS A 90 19.67 -5.26 14.15
CA CYS A 90 18.51 -6.10 14.44
C CYS A 90 18.33 -7.21 13.39
N GLU A 91 18.48 -6.88 12.10
CA GLU A 91 18.34 -7.80 10.99
C GLU A 91 19.35 -8.95 11.08
N GLU A 92 20.63 -8.63 11.29
CA GLU A 92 21.69 -9.62 11.46
C GLU A 92 21.33 -10.62 12.58
N GLN A 93 20.94 -10.11 13.75
CA GLN A 93 20.58 -10.97 14.88
C GLN A 93 19.34 -11.83 14.56
N LEU A 94 18.28 -11.23 14.02
CA LEU A 94 17.03 -11.95 13.69
C LEU A 94 17.27 -13.02 12.63
N THR A 95 18.11 -12.74 11.63
CA THR A 95 18.48 -13.71 10.59
C THR A 95 19.32 -14.84 11.17
N LEU A 96 20.27 -14.57 12.07
CA LEU A 96 21.08 -15.61 12.72
C LEU A 96 20.24 -16.54 13.61
N THR A 97 19.24 -16.01 14.31
CA THR A 97 18.37 -16.80 15.20
C THR A 97 17.13 -17.34 14.50
N HIS A 98 16.99 -17.10 13.19
CA HIS A 98 15.79 -17.45 12.42
C HIS A 98 14.51 -16.95 13.13
N ASP A 99 14.50 -15.72 13.66
CA ASP A 99 13.36 -15.25 14.44
C ASP A 99 12.10 -15.13 13.58
N VAL A 100 10.98 -15.60 14.12
CA VAL A 100 9.71 -15.70 13.40
C VAL A 100 9.18 -14.36 12.91
N SER A 101 9.56 -13.24 13.54
CA SER A 101 9.13 -11.90 13.12
C SER A 101 9.60 -11.53 11.72
N LEU A 102 10.66 -12.16 11.19
CA LEU A 102 11.11 -11.94 9.82
C LEU A 102 10.05 -12.29 8.77
N VAL A 103 9.22 -13.31 9.04
CA VAL A 103 8.15 -13.79 8.15
C VAL A 103 6.75 -13.43 8.65
N ALA A 104 6.61 -13.15 9.95
CA ALA A 104 5.36 -12.80 10.61
C ALA A 104 5.52 -11.51 11.45
N THR A 105 5.62 -10.36 10.79
CA THR A 105 5.91 -9.06 11.42
C THR A 105 4.85 -8.57 12.43
N GLY A 106 5.29 -7.86 13.47
CA GLY A 106 4.41 -7.16 14.42
C GLY A 106 3.60 -8.11 15.31
N SER A 107 2.30 -7.81 15.49
CA SER A 107 1.40 -8.60 16.35
C SER A 107 1.32 -10.08 15.98
N ARG A 108 1.57 -10.42 14.71
CA ARG A 108 1.66 -11.81 14.24
C ARG A 108 2.80 -12.58 14.90
N ALA A 109 3.95 -11.94 15.12
CA ALA A 109 5.06 -12.55 15.85
C ALA A 109 4.68 -12.78 17.32
N ASP A 110 3.98 -11.83 17.93
CA ASP A 110 3.57 -11.92 19.33
C ASP A 110 2.59 -13.08 19.55
N MET A 111 1.58 -13.23 18.68
CA MET A 111 0.66 -14.38 18.70
C MET A 111 1.39 -15.72 18.53
N LEU A 112 2.37 -15.80 17.63
CA LEU A 112 3.16 -17.02 17.44
C LEU A 112 3.99 -17.35 18.68
N ARG A 113 4.62 -16.35 19.31
CA ARG A 113 5.40 -16.52 20.54
C ARG A 113 4.52 -16.95 21.72
N GLU A 114 3.33 -16.38 21.86
CA GLU A 114 2.34 -16.81 22.86
C GLU A 114 1.94 -18.28 22.66
N ALA A 115 1.91 -18.75 21.42
CA ALA A 115 1.69 -20.15 21.07
C ALA A 115 2.97 -21.02 21.08
N GLY A 116 4.08 -20.49 21.59
CA GLY A 116 5.37 -21.19 21.72
C GLY A 116 6.15 -21.38 20.42
N CYS A 117 5.82 -20.65 19.35
CA CYS A 117 6.56 -20.63 18.09
C CYS A 117 7.44 -19.39 18.02
N HIS A 118 8.75 -19.57 18.18
CA HIS A 118 9.71 -18.47 18.27
C HIS A 118 10.53 -18.30 17.00
N THR A 119 10.71 -19.37 16.22
CA THR A 119 11.56 -19.38 15.02
C THR A 119 10.77 -19.63 13.73
N ILE A 120 11.41 -19.30 12.60
CA ILE A 120 10.93 -19.64 11.27
C ILE A 120 10.84 -21.15 11.12
N ASP A 121 11.79 -21.90 11.68
CA ASP A 121 11.81 -23.36 11.68
C ASP A 121 10.60 -23.94 12.41
N ASP A 122 10.26 -23.41 13.58
CA ASP A 122 9.06 -23.79 14.33
C ASP A 122 7.79 -23.55 13.50
N LEU A 123 7.69 -22.38 12.85
CA LEU A 123 6.54 -22.03 12.02
C LEU A 123 6.46 -22.90 10.76
N ALA A 124 7.60 -23.20 10.13
CA ALA A 124 7.65 -24.06 8.95
C ALA A 124 7.26 -25.51 9.29
N ALA A 125 7.56 -25.96 10.51
CA ALA A 125 7.19 -27.27 11.03
C ALA A 125 5.78 -27.31 11.65
N TRP A 126 5.03 -26.20 11.62
CA TRP A 126 3.71 -26.11 12.25
C TRP A 126 2.73 -27.17 11.70
N ASP A 127 2.31 -28.08 12.58
CA ASP A 127 1.44 -29.22 12.29
C ASP A 127 0.15 -29.25 13.14
N ARG A 128 -0.10 -28.15 13.86
CA ARG A 128 -1.26 -27.97 14.74
C ARG A 128 -2.33 -27.13 14.07
N GLU A 129 -3.48 -27.01 14.73
CA GLU A 129 -4.54 -26.11 14.28
C GLU A 129 -4.02 -24.67 14.08
N PRO A 130 -4.51 -23.95 13.05
CA PRO A 130 -4.21 -22.54 12.86
C PRO A 130 -4.56 -21.70 14.10
N LEU A 131 -3.80 -20.62 14.33
CA LEU A 131 -4.14 -19.68 15.40
C LEU A 131 -5.45 -18.96 15.10
N GLU A 132 -6.34 -18.93 16.10
CA GLU A 132 -7.57 -18.12 16.06
C GLU A 132 -7.23 -16.61 15.98
N ASP A 133 -8.13 -15.82 15.41
CA ASP A 133 -7.99 -14.36 15.23
C ASP A 133 -6.70 -13.90 14.52
N TRP A 134 -6.11 -14.77 13.69
CA TRP A 134 -4.92 -14.42 12.91
C TRP A 134 -5.15 -13.22 11.99
N PRO A 135 -4.38 -12.12 12.12
CA PRO A 135 -4.61 -10.91 11.35
C PRO A 135 -3.93 -10.97 9.98
N HIS A 136 -4.53 -10.26 9.02
CA HIS A 136 -3.94 -9.94 7.70
C HIS A 136 -3.59 -11.16 6.82
N GLY A 137 -4.60 -11.98 6.51
CA GLY A 137 -4.49 -13.08 5.54
C GLY A 137 -4.75 -14.44 6.18
N ALA A 138 -4.47 -15.50 5.44
CA ALA A 138 -4.57 -16.87 5.95
C ALA A 138 -3.34 -17.21 6.81
N PHE A 139 -3.53 -18.01 7.87
CA PHE A 139 -2.42 -18.47 8.72
C PHE A 139 -1.48 -19.40 7.94
N GLU A 140 -2.05 -20.22 7.08
CA GLU A 140 -1.33 -21.17 6.21
C GLU A 140 -0.33 -20.47 5.29
N ASP A 141 -0.63 -19.23 4.87
CA ASP A 141 0.30 -18.42 4.08
C ASP A 141 1.56 -18.07 4.89
N ALA A 142 1.44 -17.88 6.20
CA ALA A 142 2.59 -17.62 7.06
C ALA A 142 3.48 -18.87 7.20
N VAL A 143 2.86 -20.05 7.33
CA VAL A 143 3.58 -21.34 7.32
C VAL A 143 4.31 -21.55 6.00
N VAL A 144 3.66 -21.28 4.87
CA VAL A 144 4.30 -21.38 3.55
C VAL A 144 5.39 -20.32 3.39
N THR A 145 5.20 -19.11 3.90
CA THR A 145 6.23 -18.05 3.91
C THR A 145 7.47 -18.49 4.68
N ALA A 146 7.30 -19.16 5.83
CA ALA A 146 8.41 -19.73 6.59
C ALA A 146 9.16 -20.80 5.80
N LYS A 147 8.41 -21.75 5.19
CA LYS A 147 9.00 -22.79 4.31
C LYS A 147 9.75 -22.18 3.12
N ALA A 148 9.19 -21.13 2.52
CA ALA A 148 9.78 -20.42 1.40
C ALA A 148 11.08 -19.72 1.80
N TRP A 149 11.11 -19.09 2.99
CA TRP A 149 12.30 -18.45 3.54
C TRP A 149 13.44 -19.46 3.72
N LEU A 150 13.16 -20.62 4.32
CA LEU A 150 14.15 -21.70 4.50
C LEU A 150 14.66 -22.25 3.16
N ALA A 151 13.81 -22.30 2.14
CA ALA A 151 14.17 -22.76 0.81
C ALA A 151 14.87 -21.68 -0.04
N GLY A 152 14.97 -20.43 0.44
CA GLY A 152 15.43 -19.30 -0.36
C GLY A 152 14.52 -18.99 -1.55
N ALA A 153 13.24 -19.36 -1.48
CA ALA A 153 12.28 -19.19 -2.56
C ALA A 153 11.64 -17.78 -2.47
N PRO A 154 11.89 -16.89 -3.45
CA PRO A 154 11.35 -15.52 -3.42
C PRO A 154 9.84 -15.47 -3.72
N LEU A 155 9.29 -16.55 -4.26
CA LEU A 155 7.93 -16.65 -4.75
C LEU A 155 7.45 -18.10 -4.70
N VAL A 156 6.26 -18.34 -4.15
CA VAL A 156 5.65 -19.68 -4.10
C VAL A 156 4.34 -19.66 -4.87
N ARG A 157 4.16 -20.63 -5.77
CA ARG A 157 2.89 -20.82 -6.48
C ARG A 157 1.90 -21.55 -5.59
N ARG A 158 0.67 -21.04 -5.53
CA ARG A 158 -0.48 -21.74 -4.92
C ARG A 158 -0.98 -22.88 -5.81
N PHE A 159 -0.84 -22.72 -7.12
CA PHE A 159 -1.33 -23.67 -8.11
C PHE A 159 -0.20 -24.13 -9.05
N PRO A 160 -0.25 -25.38 -9.55
CA PRO A 160 0.74 -25.86 -10.51
C PRO A 160 0.76 -25.04 -11.81
N GLN A 161 -0.41 -24.63 -12.27
CA GLN A 161 -0.60 -23.79 -13.46
C GLN A 161 -1.03 -22.38 -13.02
N ILE A 162 -0.31 -21.38 -13.53
CA ILE A 162 -0.64 -19.97 -13.34
C ILE A 162 -1.41 -19.48 -14.56
N ARG A 163 -2.49 -18.75 -14.33
CA ARG A 163 -3.37 -18.20 -15.36
C ARG A 163 -3.50 -16.69 -15.17
N VAL A 164 -3.22 -15.95 -16.23
CA VAL A 164 -3.51 -14.52 -16.32
C VAL A 164 -4.28 -14.33 -17.61
N THR A 165 -5.22 -13.38 -17.64
CA THR A 165 -5.94 -13.04 -18.86
C THR A 165 -4.95 -12.67 -19.97
N ARG A 166 -5.11 -13.31 -21.13
CA ARG A 166 -4.30 -13.07 -22.33
C ARG A 166 -5.22 -12.62 -23.46
N ALA A 167 -4.68 -11.81 -24.37
CA ALA A 167 -5.40 -11.32 -25.54
C ALA A 167 -4.48 -11.23 -26.76
N ASP A 168 -5.08 -11.11 -27.94
CA ASP A 168 -4.34 -10.87 -29.19
C ASP A 168 -3.72 -9.47 -29.21
N ILE A 169 -4.39 -8.51 -28.56
CA ILE A 169 -3.92 -7.15 -28.32
C ILE A 169 -3.89 -6.90 -26.82
N GLU A 170 -2.70 -6.63 -26.30
CA GLU A 170 -2.41 -6.48 -24.88
C GLU A 170 -1.79 -5.12 -24.60
N ILE A 171 -2.34 -4.33 -23.68
CA ILE A 171 -1.81 -3.00 -23.34
C ILE A 171 -1.49 -2.93 -21.86
N ASP A 172 -0.21 -2.78 -21.51
CA ASP A 172 0.18 -2.47 -20.13
C ASP A 172 0.05 -0.96 -19.90
N VAL A 173 -0.74 -0.54 -18.93
CA VAL A 173 -0.98 0.87 -18.58
C VAL A 173 -0.21 1.20 -17.30
N ASP A 174 0.70 2.15 -17.42
CA ASP A 174 1.50 2.68 -16.33
C ASP A 174 1.10 4.14 -16.07
N MET A 175 0.67 4.45 -14.85
CA MET A 175 0.18 5.77 -14.49
C MET A 175 1.04 6.35 -13.38
N GLU A 176 1.54 7.55 -13.60
CA GLU A 176 2.34 8.27 -12.62
C GLU A 176 1.65 9.56 -12.18
N SER A 177 1.69 9.80 -10.87
CA SER A 177 1.00 10.92 -10.24
C SER A 177 1.89 11.66 -9.25
N TYR A 178 1.63 12.96 -9.11
CA TYR A 178 2.26 13.77 -8.07
C TYR A 178 1.32 13.90 -6.88
N GLN A 179 1.50 13.02 -5.89
CA GLN A 179 0.70 12.99 -4.67
C GLN A 179 -0.81 12.94 -4.98
N GLU A 180 -1.57 13.96 -4.57
CA GLU A 180 -3.01 14.11 -4.83
C GLU A 180 -3.30 15.21 -5.87
N HIS A 181 -2.25 15.78 -6.47
CA HIS A 181 -2.36 16.94 -7.35
C HIS A 181 -2.77 16.58 -8.76
N GLY A 182 -2.30 15.48 -9.34
CA GLY A 182 -2.69 15.04 -10.68
C GLY A 182 -1.83 13.90 -11.22
N ALA A 183 -2.31 13.28 -12.30
CA ALA A 183 -1.60 12.25 -13.05
C ALA A 183 -0.84 12.90 -14.21
N TYR A 184 0.50 12.96 -14.12
CA TYR A 184 1.32 13.68 -15.11
C TYR A 184 1.75 12.79 -16.28
N LEU A 185 1.63 11.46 -16.16
CA LEU A 185 1.95 10.51 -17.22
C LEU A 185 0.94 9.36 -17.22
N TRP A 186 0.46 9.05 -18.43
CA TRP A 186 -0.16 7.78 -18.79
C TRP A 186 0.72 7.11 -19.84
N GLY A 187 1.51 6.12 -19.44
CA GLY A 187 2.33 5.29 -20.30
C GLY A 187 1.57 4.05 -20.75
N THR A 188 1.77 3.62 -22.00
CA THR A 188 1.17 2.41 -22.53
C THR A 188 2.23 1.57 -23.26
N LEU A 189 2.29 0.28 -22.95
CA LEU A 189 3.08 -0.71 -23.70
C LEU A 189 2.12 -1.62 -24.46
N LEU A 190 1.91 -1.31 -25.75
CA LEU A 190 1.12 -2.12 -26.65
C LEU A 190 1.92 -3.36 -27.06
N ASN A 191 1.35 -4.54 -26.88
CA ASN A 191 1.88 -5.82 -27.28
C ASN A 191 0.91 -6.49 -28.27
N MET A 192 1.39 -6.75 -29.48
CA MET A 192 0.61 -7.42 -30.53
C MET A 192 1.56 -8.22 -31.41
N ASP A 193 1.20 -9.48 -31.70
CA ASP A 193 1.94 -10.37 -32.60
C ASP A 193 3.45 -10.49 -32.27
N GLY A 194 3.79 -10.45 -30.98
CA GLY A 194 5.17 -10.55 -30.48
C GLY A 194 5.98 -9.25 -30.56
N VAL A 195 5.37 -8.13 -30.95
CA VAL A 195 5.99 -6.81 -31.01
C VAL A 195 5.45 -5.92 -29.90
N SER A 196 6.35 -5.24 -29.20
CA SER A 196 6.03 -4.29 -28.15
C SER A 196 6.33 -2.86 -28.59
N VAL A 197 5.37 -1.95 -28.43
CA VAL A 197 5.51 -0.52 -28.77
C VAL A 197 5.06 0.32 -27.58
N TYR A 198 6.00 1.11 -27.07
CA TYR A 198 5.70 2.07 -26.00
C TYR A 198 5.15 3.38 -26.56
N ARG A 199 4.16 3.95 -25.87
CA ARG A 199 3.61 5.28 -26.12
C ARG A 199 3.38 5.98 -24.78
N SER A 200 3.73 7.25 -24.70
CA SER A 200 3.51 8.08 -23.51
C SER A 200 2.57 9.24 -23.81
N PHE A 201 1.67 9.53 -22.87
CA PHE A 201 0.86 10.74 -22.83
C PHE A 201 1.26 11.52 -21.57
N VAL A 202 1.98 12.62 -21.76
CA VAL A 202 2.68 13.32 -20.67
C VAL A 202 2.36 14.81 -20.64
N SER A 203 2.24 15.32 -19.41
CA SER A 203 2.29 16.75 -19.09
C SER A 203 3.59 17.04 -18.36
N TRP A 204 4.35 18.02 -18.85
CA TRP A 204 5.56 18.52 -18.20
C TRP A 204 5.30 19.72 -17.28
N ASP A 205 4.09 20.27 -17.34
CA ASP A 205 3.65 21.34 -16.46
C ASP A 205 3.34 20.79 -15.07
N PRO A 206 3.60 21.57 -13.99
CA PRO A 206 3.18 21.21 -12.64
C PRO A 206 1.68 20.91 -12.58
N VAL A 207 1.33 19.69 -12.20
CA VAL A 207 -0.07 19.28 -12.05
C VAL A 207 -0.68 19.86 -10.75
N PRO A 208 -1.98 20.18 -10.72
CA PRO A 208 -2.94 20.07 -11.81
C PRO A 208 -2.78 21.18 -12.86
N THR A 209 -3.03 20.85 -14.12
CA THR A 209 -2.90 21.77 -15.27
C THR A 209 -3.88 21.42 -16.39
N GLN A 210 -4.15 22.34 -17.31
CA GLN A 210 -4.98 22.05 -18.48
C GLN A 210 -4.30 21.05 -19.44
N ASP A 211 -2.97 21.00 -19.46
CA ASP A 211 -2.22 20.02 -20.28
C ASP A 211 -2.38 18.57 -19.77
N GLU A 212 -2.67 18.40 -18.47
CA GLU A 212 -3.06 17.11 -17.88
C GLU A 212 -4.35 16.60 -18.54
N ALA A 213 -5.33 17.49 -18.76
CA ALA A 213 -6.57 17.15 -19.44
C ALA A 213 -6.33 16.68 -20.88
N ARG A 214 -5.48 17.39 -21.63
CA ARG A 214 -5.08 16.97 -22.99
C ARG A 214 -4.45 15.59 -22.98
N SER A 215 -3.48 15.37 -22.09
CA SER A 215 -2.76 14.10 -21.97
C SER A 215 -3.71 12.94 -21.64
N PHE A 216 -4.62 13.14 -20.69
CA PHE A 216 -5.61 12.13 -20.32
C PHE A 216 -6.61 11.85 -21.45
N ALA A 217 -7.10 12.90 -22.14
CA ALA A 217 -8.02 12.75 -23.27
C ALA A 217 -7.38 11.99 -24.44
N GLU A 218 -6.13 12.30 -24.79
CA GLU A 218 -5.38 11.60 -25.83
C GLU A 218 -5.15 10.13 -25.47
N PHE A 219 -4.76 9.86 -24.21
CA PHE A 219 -4.61 8.50 -23.69
C PHE A 219 -5.90 7.70 -23.82
N TRP A 220 -7.00 8.24 -23.30
CA TRP A 220 -8.29 7.55 -23.28
C TRP A 220 -8.81 7.29 -24.69
N THR A 221 -8.75 8.31 -25.56
CA THR A 221 -9.18 8.20 -26.95
C THR A 221 -8.38 7.14 -27.68
N TRP A 222 -7.06 7.11 -27.49
CA TRP A 222 -6.19 6.10 -28.09
C TRP A 222 -6.51 4.70 -27.56
N LEU A 223 -6.64 4.51 -26.24
CA LEU A 223 -6.93 3.22 -25.63
C LEU A 223 -8.26 2.62 -26.15
N MET A 224 -9.31 3.45 -26.23
CA MET A 224 -10.60 3.01 -26.76
C MET A 224 -10.56 2.73 -28.25
N ALA A 225 -9.76 3.47 -29.03
CA ALA A 225 -9.57 3.19 -30.45
C ALA A 225 -8.87 1.84 -30.68
N GLU A 226 -7.85 1.49 -29.88
CA GLU A 226 -7.21 0.16 -29.95
C GLU A 226 -8.20 -0.96 -29.57
N ARG A 227 -9.02 -0.74 -28.53
CA ARG A 227 -10.08 -1.66 -28.12
C ARG A 227 -11.12 -1.89 -29.24
N GLU A 228 -11.55 -0.83 -29.89
CA GLU A 228 -12.49 -0.90 -31.03
C GLU A 228 -11.85 -1.57 -32.24
N ALA A 229 -10.61 -1.23 -32.59
CA ALA A 229 -9.87 -1.83 -33.69
C ALA A 229 -9.68 -3.34 -33.50
N ALA A 230 -9.43 -3.79 -32.26
CA ALA A 230 -9.38 -5.20 -31.91
C ALA A 230 -10.72 -5.89 -32.25
N ALA A 231 -11.82 -5.32 -31.78
CA ALA A 231 -13.16 -5.87 -32.00
C ALA A 231 -13.52 -5.93 -33.50
N LEU A 232 -13.25 -4.86 -34.25
CA LEU A 232 -13.48 -4.80 -35.70
C LEU A 232 -12.65 -5.83 -36.47
N SER A 233 -11.46 -6.17 -35.95
CA SER A 233 -10.57 -7.17 -36.54
C SER A 233 -10.84 -8.59 -36.05
N GLY A 234 -11.85 -8.80 -35.20
CA GLY A 234 -12.14 -10.10 -34.59
C GLY A 234 -11.06 -10.58 -33.60
N LYS A 235 -10.18 -9.66 -33.15
CA LYS A 235 -9.12 -9.91 -32.16
C LYS A 235 -9.64 -9.66 -30.74
N THR A 236 -9.12 -10.41 -29.79
CA THR A 236 -9.35 -10.19 -28.35
C THR A 236 -8.48 -9.04 -27.84
N PHE A 237 -8.96 -8.34 -26.80
CA PHE A 237 -8.30 -7.18 -26.20
C PHE A 237 -8.25 -7.28 -24.68
N ALA A 238 -7.10 -6.98 -24.09
CA ALA A 238 -6.90 -6.81 -22.66
C ALA A 238 -5.97 -5.63 -22.39
N ALA A 239 -6.32 -4.80 -21.41
CA ALA A 239 -5.45 -3.80 -20.83
C ALA A 239 -5.16 -4.14 -19.37
N TYR A 240 -3.91 -3.94 -18.97
CA TYR A 240 -3.39 -4.30 -17.67
C TYR A 240 -3.08 -3.04 -16.87
N CYS A 241 -3.27 -3.12 -15.56
CA CYS A 241 -2.68 -2.20 -14.60
C CYS A 241 -1.95 -3.00 -13.53
N TYR A 242 -1.02 -2.34 -12.84
CA TYR A 242 -0.38 -2.99 -11.71
C TYR A 242 -1.39 -3.16 -10.58
N SER A 243 -2.15 -2.12 -10.20
CA SER A 243 -3.20 -2.23 -9.18
C SER A 243 -4.42 -1.37 -9.48
N ARG A 244 -5.61 -1.96 -9.58
CA ARG A 244 -6.84 -1.18 -9.80
C ARG A 244 -7.10 -0.14 -8.72
N ALA A 245 -6.65 -0.37 -7.49
CA ALA A 245 -6.89 0.55 -6.39
C ALA A 245 -6.29 1.95 -6.62
N ALA A 246 -5.14 2.04 -7.29
CA ALA A 246 -4.50 3.32 -7.60
C ALA A 246 -4.92 3.84 -8.98
N GLU A 247 -5.00 2.97 -9.98
CA GLU A 247 -5.27 3.35 -11.37
C GLU A 247 -6.75 3.75 -11.58
N ASP A 248 -7.71 3.01 -11.02
CA ASP A 248 -9.14 3.33 -11.12
C ASP A 248 -9.44 4.69 -10.46
N LYS A 249 -8.75 5.01 -9.36
CA LYS A 249 -8.86 6.32 -8.69
C LYS A 249 -8.52 7.44 -9.68
N TRP A 250 -7.38 7.36 -10.36
CA TRP A 250 -6.93 8.41 -11.27
C TRP A 250 -7.75 8.48 -12.55
N LEU A 251 -8.18 7.34 -13.11
CA LEU A 251 -9.10 7.32 -14.26
C LEU A 251 -10.39 8.09 -13.93
N LEU A 252 -10.98 7.84 -12.76
CA LEU A 252 -12.22 8.50 -12.32
C LEU A 252 -11.99 9.95 -11.88
N ASP A 253 -10.90 10.24 -11.17
CA ASP A 253 -10.59 11.59 -10.69
C ASP A 253 -10.25 12.53 -11.86
N SER A 254 -9.51 12.08 -12.87
CA SER A 254 -9.24 12.85 -14.08
C SER A 254 -10.51 13.09 -14.91
N ALA A 255 -11.38 12.09 -15.06
CA ALA A 255 -12.69 12.26 -15.71
C ALA A 255 -13.56 13.29 -14.98
N ARG A 256 -13.61 13.26 -13.64
CA ARG A 256 -14.36 14.24 -12.82
C ARG A 256 -13.77 15.64 -12.91
N ARG A 257 -12.44 15.75 -12.81
CA ARG A 257 -11.72 17.02 -12.77
C ARG A 257 -11.84 17.79 -14.07
N PHE A 258 -11.79 17.09 -15.20
CA PHE A 258 -11.77 17.67 -16.54
C PHE A 258 -13.08 17.49 -17.30
N ALA A 259 -14.18 17.23 -16.59
CA ALA A 259 -15.49 17.04 -17.19
C ALA A 259 -15.87 18.19 -18.14
N GLY A 260 -16.25 17.85 -19.38
CA GLY A 260 -16.64 18.80 -20.43
C GLY A 260 -15.49 19.28 -21.32
N VAL A 261 -14.24 18.93 -21.04
CA VAL A 261 -13.12 19.15 -21.97
C VAL A 261 -13.23 18.12 -23.11
N PRO A 262 -13.02 18.51 -24.40
CA PRO A 262 -13.09 17.57 -25.52
C PRO A 262 -12.17 16.36 -25.34
N GLY A 263 -12.70 15.16 -25.62
CA GLY A 263 -11.98 13.89 -25.52
C GLY A 263 -11.91 13.29 -24.11
N ILE A 264 -12.37 14.01 -23.07
CA ILE A 264 -12.48 13.45 -21.73
C ILE A 264 -13.73 12.55 -21.63
N PRO A 265 -13.58 11.30 -21.16
CA PRO A 265 -14.73 10.42 -20.93
C PRO A 265 -15.58 10.86 -19.75
N THR A 266 -16.84 10.44 -19.76
CA THR A 266 -17.71 10.45 -18.59
C THR A 266 -17.27 9.39 -17.57
N GLU A 267 -17.62 9.58 -16.30
CA GLU A 267 -17.41 8.53 -15.28
C GLU A 267 -18.12 7.21 -15.62
N GLY A 268 -19.24 7.27 -16.36
CA GLY A 268 -19.96 6.08 -16.81
C GLY A 268 -19.16 5.26 -17.80
N GLU A 269 -18.53 5.90 -18.78
CA GLU A 269 -17.66 5.24 -19.78
C GLU A 269 -16.40 4.65 -19.13
N ILE A 270 -15.80 5.36 -18.17
CA ILE A 270 -14.69 4.81 -17.37
C ILE A 270 -15.14 3.53 -16.66
N ARG A 271 -16.27 3.59 -15.93
CA ARG A 271 -16.81 2.45 -15.18
C ARG A 271 -17.11 1.25 -16.08
N GLU A 272 -17.74 1.49 -17.23
CA GLU A 272 -18.02 0.43 -18.20
C GLU A 272 -16.74 -0.31 -18.60
N PHE A 273 -15.63 0.41 -18.81
CA PHE A 273 -14.37 -0.20 -19.15
C PHE A 273 -13.69 -0.92 -17.97
N ILE A 274 -13.50 -0.24 -16.83
CA ILE A 274 -12.76 -0.81 -15.70
C ILE A 274 -13.52 -1.97 -15.05
N ASP A 275 -14.85 -1.99 -15.10
CA ASP A 275 -15.65 -3.09 -14.57
C ASP A 275 -15.78 -4.27 -15.57
N SER A 276 -15.24 -4.12 -16.79
CA SER A 276 -15.19 -5.19 -17.78
C SER A 276 -14.06 -6.19 -17.50
N PRO A 277 -14.13 -7.42 -18.04
CA PRO A 277 -13.03 -8.39 -17.94
C PRO A 277 -11.80 -7.99 -18.76
N GLN A 278 -11.88 -6.93 -19.56
CA GLN A 278 -10.78 -6.43 -20.37
C GLN A 278 -9.79 -5.56 -19.58
N TRP A 279 -10.17 -5.11 -18.37
CA TRP A 279 -9.29 -4.39 -17.45
C TRP A 279 -8.76 -5.35 -16.38
N VAL A 280 -7.48 -5.70 -16.50
CA VAL A 280 -6.86 -6.80 -15.76
C VAL A 280 -5.96 -6.24 -14.67
N ASP A 281 -6.26 -6.61 -13.43
CA ASP A 281 -5.44 -6.27 -12.25
C ASP A 281 -4.33 -7.31 -12.06
N ILE A 282 -3.08 -6.93 -12.34
CA ILE A 282 -1.93 -7.83 -12.17
C ILE A 282 -1.64 -8.10 -10.69
N TYR A 283 -1.79 -7.10 -9.81
CA TYR A 283 -1.62 -7.28 -8.37
C TYR A 283 -2.60 -8.31 -7.82
N GLN A 284 -3.86 -8.29 -8.26
CA GLN A 284 -4.87 -9.29 -7.89
C GLN A 284 -4.50 -10.67 -8.45
N ALA A 285 -4.13 -10.75 -9.73
CA ALA A 285 -3.72 -12.01 -10.36
C ALA A 285 -2.53 -12.67 -9.65
N VAL A 286 -1.57 -11.87 -9.18
CA VAL A 286 -0.44 -12.32 -8.35
C VAL A 286 -0.92 -12.72 -6.96
N SER A 287 -1.81 -11.94 -6.34
CA SER A 287 -2.36 -12.20 -5.01
C SER A 287 -3.08 -13.54 -4.91
N ASP A 288 -3.85 -13.88 -5.94
CA ASP A 288 -4.68 -15.08 -5.96
C ASP A 288 -3.89 -16.35 -6.18
N GLN A 289 -2.72 -16.25 -6.80
CA GLN A 289 -1.99 -17.41 -7.32
C GLN A 289 -0.62 -17.61 -6.69
N PHE A 290 -0.13 -16.64 -5.93
CA PHE A 290 1.19 -16.69 -5.32
C PHE A 290 1.17 -16.28 -3.84
N ILE A 291 2.17 -16.77 -3.14
CA ILE A 291 2.62 -16.28 -1.84
C ILE A 291 3.98 -15.63 -2.08
N CYS A 292 4.11 -14.36 -1.70
CA CYS A 292 5.28 -13.54 -2.00
C CYS A 292 5.96 -13.11 -0.67
N PRO A 293 6.89 -13.92 -0.12
CA PRO A 293 7.58 -13.62 1.14
C PRO A 293 8.23 -12.22 1.20
N GLY A 294 8.74 -11.75 0.06
CA GLY A 294 9.39 -10.43 -0.07
C GLY A 294 8.43 -9.27 -0.32
N GLY A 295 7.12 -9.51 -0.47
CA GLY A 295 6.17 -8.55 -1.02
C GLY A 295 5.94 -8.75 -2.52
N LYS A 296 5.00 -7.99 -3.09
CA LYS A 296 4.55 -8.12 -4.50
C LYS A 296 5.18 -7.08 -5.44
N GLY A 297 5.98 -6.18 -4.89
CA GLY A 297 6.63 -5.04 -5.53
C GLY A 297 7.12 -4.08 -4.45
#